data_AF-A0A845DXZ5-F1
#
_entry.id   AF-A0A845DXZ5-F1
#
_cell.length_a   1.000
_cell.length_b   1.000
_cell.length_c   1.000
_cell.angle_alpha   90.00
_cell.angle_beta   90.00
_cell.angle_gamma   90.00
#
_symmetry.space_group_name_H-M   'P 1'
#
loop_
_entity.id
_entity.type
_entity.pdbx_description
1 polymer ?
#
loop_
_entity_poly.entity_id
_entity_poly.type
_entity_poly.pdbx_seq_one_letter_code
_entity_poly.pdbx_strand_id
1 'polypeptide(L)'
;MGKNTAKWKWLIIGAVLIIFAGGTYIYTGSQDSTKLVHEADSSLLRKAKPVDMEDVPGSWKEIESEERLHEYFEERIPGLALARKEGLTTTPDASASLPGRDGRARIYEVWHGERFIHFLYRIDLSALLSDTEGTDGIGNVPLLQSIHMKATEDQSAQTLDLRQAGSGNREAVIYENRLYGAISTPPVGDPWDLSDFETKVEEVNRTVPTSLTFQINGEDYETEAVPVSYVYNEEANTLKTFTTTETYEKGGLVIKPEEVQIRASYGKMNIHIEDEHDAFNHTMQAYLKKDTGERIPVFLGYDQKENEHTYEGRFQPLGEIPDELSLVVEDVHLKEDASYSFTVDIDSVDLNESTSKRISEKIGEARQTDIYLDSVETTSDQRMSLELSYSPHDYHQSEKLVGESFHPLPASGKGQEEPPSFVSVQGDDGREVQADYAGTDGMATISFPTHNIQEASTLTVTVNQMVYAKEVDTTFDLKPQ
;
A
#
# COMPACT_ATOMS: atom_id res chain seq x y z
N MET A 1 -64.40 -54.87 -17.16
CA MET A 1 -63.13 -54.47 -16.50
C MET A 1 -62.14 -54.08 -17.58
N GLY A 2 -61.62 -52.85 -17.53
CA GLY A 2 -60.67 -52.35 -18.53
C GLY A 2 -61.11 -51.00 -19.09
N LYS A 3 -60.63 -49.92 -18.47
CA LYS A 3 -60.56 -48.54 -19.01
C LYS A 3 -60.06 -47.62 -17.89
N ASN A 4 -58.75 -47.39 -17.84
CA ASN A 4 -58.16 -46.11 -17.40
C ASN A 4 -56.62 -46.06 -17.48
N THR A 5 -55.95 -46.98 -18.17
CA THR A 5 -54.51 -46.92 -18.37
C THR A 5 -54.06 -45.95 -19.47
N ALA A 6 -54.96 -45.51 -20.35
CA ALA A 6 -54.62 -44.58 -21.44
C ALA A 6 -54.55 -43.12 -20.98
N LYS A 7 -55.50 -42.64 -20.17
CA LYS A 7 -55.50 -41.25 -19.68
C LYS A 7 -54.34 -40.95 -18.72
N TRP A 8 -53.91 -41.95 -17.95
CA TRP A 8 -52.76 -41.81 -17.06
C TRP A 8 -51.43 -41.71 -17.83
N LYS A 9 -51.28 -42.45 -18.93
CA LYS A 9 -50.09 -42.37 -19.78
C LYS A 9 -49.94 -40.99 -20.45
N TRP A 10 -51.03 -40.35 -20.86
CA TRP A 10 -50.98 -39.00 -21.43
C TRP A 10 -50.72 -37.92 -20.38
N LEU A 11 -51.18 -38.10 -19.13
CA LEU A 11 -50.84 -37.20 -18.03
C LEU A 11 -49.35 -37.30 -17.62
N ILE A 12 -48.78 -38.50 -17.66
CA ILE A 12 -47.35 -38.71 -17.38
C ILE A 12 -46.49 -38.11 -18.51
N ILE A 13 -46.88 -38.29 -19.78
CA ILE A 13 -46.16 -37.70 -20.92
C ILE A 13 -46.26 -36.17 -20.90
N GLY A 14 -47.42 -35.61 -20.53
CA GLY A 14 -47.58 -34.15 -20.35
C GLY A 14 -46.73 -33.58 -19.21
N ALA A 15 -46.65 -34.29 -18.08
CA ALA A 15 -45.80 -33.88 -16.96
C ALA A 15 -44.30 -33.99 -17.29
N VAL A 16 -43.89 -35.03 -18.02
CA VAL A 16 -42.49 -35.19 -18.47
C VAL A 16 -42.12 -34.12 -19.50
N LEU A 17 -43.01 -33.74 -20.41
CA LEU A 17 -42.75 -32.67 -21.38
C LEU A 17 -42.70 -31.28 -20.74
N ILE A 18 -43.47 -31.02 -19.67
CA ILE A 18 -43.38 -29.75 -18.92
C ILE A 18 -42.09 -29.70 -18.09
N ILE A 19 -41.64 -30.83 -17.52
CA ILE A 19 -40.35 -30.93 -16.83
C ILE A 19 -39.19 -30.82 -17.83
N PHE A 20 -39.31 -31.39 -19.03
CA PHE A 20 -38.29 -31.27 -20.07
C PHE A 20 -38.25 -29.86 -20.66
N ALA A 21 -39.39 -29.19 -20.88
CA ALA A 21 -39.44 -27.81 -21.36
C ALA A 21 -39.01 -26.79 -20.31
N GLY A 22 -39.30 -27.04 -19.02
CA GLY A 22 -38.75 -26.26 -17.91
C GLY A 22 -37.25 -26.50 -17.72
N GLY A 23 -36.79 -27.74 -17.88
CA GLY A 23 -35.38 -28.12 -17.83
C GLY A 23 -34.56 -27.56 -18.99
N THR A 24 -35.11 -27.51 -20.21
CA THR A 24 -34.41 -26.93 -21.36
C THR A 24 -34.44 -25.41 -21.38
N TYR A 25 -35.51 -24.75 -20.90
CA TYR A 25 -35.50 -23.29 -20.74
C TYR A 25 -34.47 -22.83 -19.70
N ILE A 26 -34.19 -23.65 -18.69
CA ILE A 26 -33.12 -23.39 -17.70
C ILE A 26 -31.73 -23.78 -18.24
N TYR A 27 -31.63 -24.64 -19.26
CA TYR A 27 -30.35 -25.18 -19.75
C TYR A 27 -29.87 -24.62 -21.09
N THR A 28 -30.71 -23.94 -21.89
CA THR A 28 -30.29 -23.35 -23.17
C THR A 28 -30.30 -21.82 -23.17
N GLY A 29 -30.33 -21.20 -21.98
CA GLY A 29 -30.48 -19.76 -21.78
C GLY A 29 -29.29 -19.05 -21.13
N SER A 30 -28.10 -19.65 -21.07
CA SER A 30 -26.81 -18.96 -20.87
C SER A 30 -25.70 -20.00 -20.72
N GLN A 31 -24.81 -20.09 -21.71
CA GLN A 31 -23.43 -20.50 -21.44
C GLN A 31 -22.77 -19.41 -20.57
N ASP A 32 -21.84 -19.83 -19.72
CA ASP A 32 -21.09 -19.10 -18.70
C ASP A 32 -21.74 -19.01 -17.31
N SER A 33 -20.92 -19.38 -16.31
CA SER A 33 -21.19 -19.55 -14.86
C SER A 33 -21.79 -20.90 -14.42
N THR A 34 -20.95 -21.94 -14.40
CA THR A 34 -21.16 -23.13 -13.54
C THR A 34 -21.22 -22.72 -12.07
N LYS A 35 -22.44 -22.51 -11.54
CA LYS A 35 -22.69 -22.61 -10.09
C LYS A 35 -22.59 -24.09 -9.69
N LEU A 36 -21.44 -24.48 -9.18
CA LEU A 36 -21.25 -25.72 -8.44
C LEU A 36 -21.99 -25.60 -7.11
N VAL A 37 -23.23 -26.09 -7.05
CA VAL A 37 -23.88 -26.39 -5.77
C VAL A 37 -23.33 -27.74 -5.31
N HIS A 38 -22.21 -27.71 -4.60
CA HIS A 38 -21.82 -28.81 -3.73
C HIS A 38 -22.60 -28.67 -2.42
N GLU A 39 -23.24 -29.75 -1.98
CA GLU A 39 -23.78 -29.87 -0.62
C GLU A 39 -22.62 -29.80 0.37
N ALA A 40 -22.31 -28.58 0.79
CA ALA A 40 -21.38 -28.33 1.87
C ALA A 40 -22.13 -28.55 3.18
N ASP A 41 -21.59 -29.42 4.03
CA ASP A 41 -21.83 -29.40 5.47
C ASP A 41 -21.11 -28.17 6.10
N SER A 42 -21.22 -27.01 5.44
CA SER A 42 -20.65 -25.73 5.83
C SER A 42 -21.73 -24.92 6.52
N SER A 43 -21.87 -25.18 7.82
CA SER A 43 -22.62 -24.26 8.67
C SER A 43 -21.82 -22.97 8.85
N LEU A 44 -22.18 -21.96 8.07
CA LEU A 44 -22.07 -20.54 8.47
C LEU A 44 -22.82 -20.25 9.80
N LEU A 45 -23.45 -21.25 10.43
CA LEU A 45 -24.43 -21.16 11.52
C LEU A 45 -23.99 -21.80 12.86
N ARG A 46 -22.79 -22.40 12.99
CA ARG A 46 -22.34 -22.89 14.31
C ARG A 46 -21.89 -21.71 15.18
N LYS A 47 -22.62 -21.43 16.26
CA LYS A 47 -22.20 -20.49 17.30
C LYS A 47 -20.89 -20.96 17.93
N ALA A 48 -19.92 -20.05 18.09
CA ALA A 48 -18.70 -20.33 18.83
C ALA A 48 -19.06 -20.72 20.28
N LYS A 49 -18.22 -21.56 20.89
CA LYS A 49 -18.39 -21.94 22.29
C LYS A 49 -18.26 -20.66 23.14
N PRO A 50 -19.21 -20.37 24.04
CA PRO A 50 -19.06 -19.26 24.97
C PRO A 50 -17.78 -19.42 25.80
N VAL A 51 -17.08 -18.33 26.01
CA VAL A 51 -15.89 -18.23 26.86
C VAL A 51 -16.15 -17.21 27.95
N ASP A 52 -15.59 -17.42 29.14
CA ASP A 52 -15.61 -16.40 30.18
C ASP A 52 -14.65 -15.27 29.78
N MET A 53 -15.16 -14.04 29.69
CA MET A 53 -14.36 -12.90 29.25
C MET A 53 -13.33 -12.48 30.32
N GLU A 54 -13.47 -12.95 31.56
CA GLU A 54 -12.42 -12.80 32.59
C GLU A 54 -11.14 -13.59 32.25
N ASP A 55 -11.26 -14.66 31.44
CA ASP A 55 -10.13 -15.49 31.01
C ASP A 55 -9.40 -14.90 29.79
N VAL A 56 -9.93 -13.83 29.20
CA VAL A 56 -9.43 -13.19 27.99
C VAL A 56 -8.64 -11.92 28.33
N PRO A 57 -7.52 -11.60 27.63
CA PRO A 57 -6.71 -10.44 27.97
C PRO A 57 -7.50 -9.15 27.79
N GLY A 58 -7.54 -8.30 28.82
CA GLY A 58 -8.26 -7.01 28.79
C GLY A 58 -7.71 -5.99 27.77
N SER A 59 -6.64 -6.31 27.05
CA SER A 59 -6.11 -5.51 25.94
C SER A 59 -6.91 -5.68 24.65
N TRP A 60 -7.74 -6.72 24.52
CA TRP A 60 -8.61 -6.89 23.34
C TRP A 60 -9.93 -6.18 23.54
N LYS A 61 -10.29 -5.37 22.56
CA LYS A 61 -11.55 -4.63 22.55
C LYS A 61 -12.66 -5.55 22.06
N GLU A 62 -13.69 -5.74 22.87
CA GLU A 62 -14.95 -6.30 22.41
C GLU A 62 -15.73 -5.24 21.63
N ILE A 63 -16.33 -5.67 20.53
CA ILE A 63 -17.19 -4.83 19.70
C ILE A 63 -18.61 -5.41 19.70
N GLU A 64 -19.59 -4.52 19.65
CA GLU A 64 -20.98 -4.86 19.98
C GLU A 64 -21.80 -5.33 18.77
N SER A 65 -21.29 -5.18 17.53
CA SER A 65 -22.04 -5.50 16.32
C SER A 65 -21.14 -5.81 15.12
N GLU A 66 -21.72 -6.50 14.13
CA GLU A 66 -21.09 -6.78 12.84
C GLU A 66 -20.77 -5.50 12.05
N GLU A 67 -21.61 -4.47 12.13
CA GLU A 67 -21.33 -3.16 11.52
C GLU A 67 -20.04 -2.54 12.07
N ARG A 68 -19.86 -2.57 13.40
CA ARG A 68 -18.62 -2.13 14.04
C ARG A 68 -17.42 -3.00 13.69
N LEU A 69 -17.62 -4.28 13.39
CA LEU A 69 -16.56 -5.17 12.91
C LEU A 69 -16.10 -4.76 11.51
N HIS A 70 -17.03 -4.42 10.63
CA HIS A 70 -16.71 -3.94 9.29
C HIS A 70 -15.97 -2.61 9.34
N GLU A 71 -16.47 -1.64 10.10
CA GLU A 71 -15.81 -0.35 10.34
C GLU A 71 -14.37 -0.54 10.85
N TYR A 72 -14.17 -1.44 11.81
CA TYR A 72 -12.85 -1.73 12.37
C TYR A 72 -11.82 -2.12 11.31
N PHE A 73 -12.22 -2.92 10.31
CA PHE A 73 -11.34 -3.32 9.21
C PHE A 73 -11.19 -2.22 8.14
N GLU A 74 -12.26 -1.50 7.83
CA GLU A 74 -12.26 -0.43 6.82
C GLU A 74 -11.39 0.76 7.24
N GLU A 75 -11.33 1.07 8.54
CA GLU A 75 -10.40 2.07 9.10
C GLU A 75 -8.92 1.67 8.94
N ARG A 76 -8.62 0.36 8.87
CA ARG A 76 -7.26 -0.18 8.86
C ARG A 76 -6.78 -0.59 7.48
N ILE A 77 -7.69 -0.88 6.58
CA ILE A 77 -7.41 -1.35 5.22
C ILE A 77 -8.08 -0.35 4.26
N PRO A 78 -7.37 0.72 3.88
CA PRO A 78 -7.88 1.71 2.95
C PRO A 78 -8.36 1.05 1.65
N GLY A 79 -9.56 1.44 1.20
CA GLY A 79 -10.18 0.89 -0.02
C GLY A 79 -10.98 -0.40 0.17
N LEU A 80 -10.95 -1.05 1.35
CA LEU A 80 -11.68 -2.31 1.59
C LEU A 80 -13.20 -2.16 1.37
N ALA A 81 -13.79 -1.06 1.82
CA ALA A 81 -15.22 -0.79 1.64
C ALA A 81 -15.62 -0.78 0.15
N LEU A 82 -14.81 -0.12 -0.69
CA LEU A 82 -14.99 -0.11 -2.14
C LEU A 82 -14.74 -1.49 -2.74
N ALA A 83 -13.68 -2.18 -2.33
CA ALA A 83 -13.38 -3.53 -2.82
C ALA A 83 -14.54 -4.50 -2.57
N ARG A 84 -15.16 -4.45 -1.39
CA ARG A 84 -16.36 -5.24 -1.06
C ARG A 84 -17.55 -4.87 -1.92
N LYS A 85 -17.84 -3.58 -2.05
CA LYS A 85 -18.96 -3.05 -2.82
C LYS A 85 -18.88 -3.49 -4.30
N GLU A 86 -17.68 -3.48 -4.85
CA GLU A 86 -17.41 -3.82 -6.25
C GLU A 86 -17.10 -5.32 -6.46
N GLY A 87 -17.17 -6.14 -5.40
CA GLY A 87 -17.03 -7.60 -5.49
C GLY A 87 -15.60 -8.09 -5.76
N LEU A 88 -14.59 -7.30 -5.37
CA LEU A 88 -13.16 -7.61 -5.55
C LEU A 88 -12.59 -8.48 -4.42
N THR A 89 -13.39 -8.79 -3.41
CA THR A 89 -13.03 -9.64 -2.26
C THR A 89 -13.61 -11.04 -2.41
N THR A 90 -12.88 -12.06 -1.99
CA THR A 90 -13.38 -13.43 -1.92
C THR A 90 -13.63 -13.83 -0.47
N THR A 91 -14.67 -14.62 -0.21
CA THR A 91 -15.00 -15.12 1.13
C THR A 91 -14.94 -16.65 1.13
N PRO A 92 -13.83 -17.27 1.58
CA PRO A 92 -13.70 -18.73 1.58
C PRO A 92 -14.75 -19.39 2.48
N ASP A 93 -15.53 -20.34 1.96
CA ASP A 93 -16.66 -20.97 2.68
C ASP A 93 -16.25 -22.02 3.73
N ALA A 94 -14.95 -22.27 3.91
CA ALA A 94 -14.43 -23.32 4.78
C ALA A 94 -13.83 -22.76 6.07
N SER A 95 -14.07 -23.46 7.18
CA SER A 95 -13.37 -23.24 8.45
C SER A 95 -12.50 -24.45 8.76
N ALA A 96 -11.32 -24.22 9.28
CA ALA A 96 -10.35 -25.27 9.57
C ALA A 96 -10.32 -25.55 11.08
N SER A 97 -10.29 -26.82 11.45
CA SER A 97 -10.05 -27.19 12.85
C SER A 97 -8.61 -26.83 13.22
N LEU A 98 -8.39 -26.46 14.48
CA LEU A 98 -7.04 -26.28 15.02
C LEU A 98 -6.64 -27.57 15.76
N PRO A 99 -5.72 -28.39 15.21
CA PRO A 99 -5.38 -29.69 15.80
C PRO A 99 -4.94 -29.56 17.25
N GLY A 100 -5.53 -30.40 18.13
CA GLY A 100 -5.19 -30.41 19.56
C GLY A 100 -5.81 -29.27 20.39
N ARG A 101 -6.69 -28.45 19.82
CA ARG A 101 -7.40 -27.36 20.53
C ARG A 101 -8.91 -27.42 20.29
N ASP A 102 -9.70 -26.92 21.24
CA ASP A 102 -11.16 -26.84 21.12
C ASP A 102 -11.58 -25.56 20.37
N GLY A 103 -11.57 -25.60 19.04
CA GLY A 103 -12.10 -24.51 18.22
C GLY A 103 -11.59 -24.54 16.79
N ARG A 104 -11.98 -23.53 16.02
CA ARG A 104 -11.65 -23.42 14.60
C ARG A 104 -11.03 -22.06 14.30
N ALA A 105 -10.24 -22.02 13.25
CA ALA A 105 -9.80 -20.80 12.62
C ALA A 105 -10.30 -20.74 11.17
N ARG A 106 -10.48 -19.53 10.65
CA ARG A 106 -10.96 -19.30 9.28
C ARG A 106 -10.34 -18.03 8.72
N ILE A 107 -9.86 -18.12 7.48
CA ILE A 107 -9.75 -16.96 6.59
C ILE A 107 -11.17 -16.66 6.13
N TYR A 108 -11.77 -15.60 6.63
CA TYR A 108 -13.18 -15.32 6.34
C TYR A 108 -13.33 -14.39 5.13
N GLU A 109 -12.31 -13.62 4.79
CA GLU A 109 -12.28 -12.76 3.62
C GLU A 109 -10.83 -12.55 3.14
N VAL A 110 -10.64 -12.49 1.82
CA VAL A 110 -9.38 -12.21 1.15
C VAL A 110 -9.61 -11.14 0.10
N TRP A 111 -8.74 -10.14 0.07
CA TRP A 111 -8.66 -9.17 -1.01
C TRP A 111 -7.26 -9.22 -1.62
N HIS A 112 -7.15 -9.76 -2.84
CA HIS A 112 -5.89 -9.78 -3.58
C HIS A 112 -5.84 -8.54 -4.49
N GLY A 113 -5.07 -7.54 -4.07
CA GLY A 113 -4.79 -6.34 -4.86
C GLY A 113 -3.51 -6.48 -5.69
N GLU A 114 -3.14 -5.39 -6.37
CA GLU A 114 -1.90 -5.33 -7.15
C GLU A 114 -0.66 -5.34 -6.26
N ARG A 115 -0.75 -4.73 -5.06
CA ARG A 115 0.39 -4.49 -4.16
C ARG A 115 0.36 -5.30 -2.87
N PHE A 116 -0.81 -5.80 -2.49
CA PHE A 116 -0.99 -6.50 -1.23
C PHE A 116 -2.07 -7.57 -1.39
N ILE A 117 -1.94 -8.63 -0.60
CA ILE A 117 -3.05 -9.49 -0.25
C ILE A 117 -3.45 -9.16 1.17
N HIS A 118 -4.71 -8.79 1.37
CA HIS A 118 -5.28 -8.62 2.69
C HIS A 118 -6.02 -9.90 3.09
N PHE A 119 -5.58 -10.51 4.19
CA PHE A 119 -6.22 -11.67 4.78
C PHE A 119 -6.95 -11.25 6.05
N LEU A 120 -8.26 -11.37 6.05
CA LEU A 120 -9.10 -11.14 7.21
C LEU A 120 -9.47 -12.51 7.78
N TYR A 121 -9.08 -12.75 9.03
CA TYR A 121 -9.22 -14.05 9.67
C TYR A 121 -9.91 -13.94 11.03
N ARG A 122 -10.41 -15.08 11.50
CA ARG A 122 -10.97 -15.24 12.84
C ARG A 122 -10.57 -16.57 13.45
N ILE A 123 -10.46 -16.60 14.77
CA ILE A 123 -10.22 -17.80 15.58
C ILE A 123 -11.22 -17.83 16.74
N ASP A 124 -11.80 -19.00 17.00
CA ASP A 124 -12.68 -19.20 18.16
C ASP A 124 -11.88 -18.98 19.45
N LEU A 125 -12.42 -18.21 20.40
CA LEU A 125 -11.71 -17.92 21.67
C LEU A 125 -11.41 -19.21 22.46
N SER A 126 -12.27 -20.21 22.36
CA SER A 126 -12.07 -21.50 23.03
C SER A 126 -10.81 -22.24 22.57
N ALA A 127 -10.30 -21.96 21.36
CA ALA A 127 -9.04 -22.54 20.88
C ALA A 127 -7.81 -21.90 21.56
N LEU A 128 -7.98 -20.70 22.12
CA LEU A 128 -6.91 -19.92 22.73
C LEU A 128 -6.70 -20.27 24.20
N LEU A 129 -7.75 -20.76 24.86
CA LEU A 129 -7.70 -21.19 26.25
C LEU A 129 -6.86 -22.46 26.41
N SER A 130 -6.18 -22.57 27.54
CA SER A 130 -5.46 -23.78 27.94
C SER A 130 -6.35 -24.67 28.79
N ASP A 131 -6.44 -25.97 28.48
CA ASP A 131 -7.16 -26.96 29.30
C ASP A 131 -6.40 -27.36 30.59
N THR A 132 -5.19 -26.80 30.82
CA THR A 132 -4.41 -27.07 32.03
C THR A 132 -4.96 -26.31 33.23
N GLU A 133 -5.51 -27.03 34.21
CA GLU A 133 -5.83 -26.49 35.53
C GLU A 133 -4.59 -25.80 36.13
N GLY A 134 -4.67 -24.48 36.34
CA GLY A 134 -3.66 -23.69 37.06
C GLY A 134 -2.86 -22.68 36.24
N THR A 135 -3.15 -22.50 34.95
CA THR A 135 -2.68 -21.33 34.19
C THR A 135 -3.78 -20.27 34.15
N ASP A 136 -3.61 -19.20 34.93
CA ASP A 136 -4.50 -18.05 34.95
C ASP A 136 -4.50 -17.35 33.58
N GLY A 137 -5.58 -17.51 32.81
CA GLY A 137 -5.88 -16.75 31.59
C GLY A 137 -5.01 -17.02 30.35
N ILE A 138 -5.39 -16.37 29.24
CA ILE A 138 -4.58 -16.34 28.01
C ILE A 138 -3.32 -15.50 28.26
N GLY A 139 -2.21 -16.14 28.63
CA GLY A 139 -0.97 -15.45 29.01
C GLY A 139 -0.28 -14.68 27.88
N ASN A 140 -0.56 -14.98 26.61
CA ASN A 140 0.02 -14.30 25.44
C ASN A 140 -0.99 -14.18 24.30
N VAL A 141 -0.94 -13.07 23.57
CA VAL A 141 -1.78 -12.85 22.38
C VAL A 141 -1.42 -13.89 21.30
N PRO A 142 -2.40 -14.61 20.71
CA PRO A 142 -2.10 -15.56 19.66
C PRO A 142 -1.56 -14.80 18.46
N LEU A 143 -0.40 -15.21 17.97
CA LEU A 143 0.26 -14.56 16.85
C LEU A 143 0.05 -15.38 15.60
N LEU A 144 -0.47 -14.79 14.53
CA LEU A 144 -0.39 -15.42 13.21
C LEU A 144 1.07 -15.37 12.75
N GLN A 145 1.73 -16.51 12.67
CA GLN A 145 3.16 -16.61 12.32
C GLN A 145 3.38 -16.82 10.83
N SER A 146 2.52 -17.60 10.16
CA SER A 146 2.69 -17.86 8.73
C SER A 146 1.39 -18.18 8.03
N ILE A 147 1.40 -17.93 6.72
CA ILE A 147 0.36 -18.33 5.78
C ILE A 147 1.02 -19.22 4.73
N HIS A 148 0.55 -20.46 4.60
CA HIS A 148 1.06 -21.43 3.64
C HIS A 148 0.07 -21.60 2.50
N MET A 149 0.46 -21.26 1.28
CA MET A 149 -0.35 -21.31 0.06
C MET A 149 0.25 -22.35 -0.89
N LYS A 150 -0.38 -23.52 -1.02
CA LYS A 150 0.16 -24.64 -1.82
C LYS A 150 -0.50 -24.69 -3.18
N ALA A 151 0.17 -24.28 -4.26
CA ALA A 151 -0.34 -24.51 -5.60
C ALA A 151 -0.34 -26.03 -5.91
N THR A 152 -1.50 -26.57 -6.29
CA THR A 152 -1.70 -28.02 -6.46
C THR A 152 -1.04 -28.61 -7.71
N GLU A 153 -0.71 -27.78 -8.71
CA GLU A 153 -0.29 -28.27 -10.03
C GLU A 153 1.24 -28.19 -10.29
N ASP A 154 1.99 -27.30 -9.62
CA ASP A 154 3.39 -26.99 -9.98
C ASP A 154 4.44 -27.13 -8.86
N GLN A 155 4.12 -27.74 -7.72
CA GLN A 155 5.00 -27.82 -6.53
C GLN A 155 5.45 -26.46 -5.95
N SER A 156 5.01 -25.33 -6.50
CA SER A 156 5.27 -23.98 -5.98
C SER A 156 4.40 -23.72 -4.75
N ALA A 157 4.91 -24.14 -3.59
CA ALA A 157 4.36 -23.74 -2.30
C ALA A 157 4.93 -22.37 -1.92
N GLN A 158 4.06 -21.40 -1.69
CA GLN A 158 4.42 -20.11 -1.15
C GLN A 158 4.19 -20.12 0.36
N THR A 159 5.19 -19.72 1.12
CA THR A 159 5.08 -19.55 2.57
C THR A 159 5.43 -18.12 2.92
N LEU A 160 4.45 -17.41 3.45
CA LEU A 160 4.63 -16.07 4.00
C LEU A 160 5.00 -16.24 5.48
N ASP A 161 6.28 -16.04 5.83
CA ASP A 161 6.72 -16.03 7.24
C ASP A 161 6.60 -14.61 7.82
N LEU A 162 5.61 -14.41 8.68
CA LEU A 162 5.28 -13.13 9.29
C LEU A 162 6.15 -12.82 10.52
N ARG A 163 6.95 -13.79 11.01
CA ARG A 163 7.87 -13.57 12.15
C ARG A 163 8.99 -12.61 11.79
N GLN A 164 9.46 -12.65 10.54
CA GLN A 164 10.55 -11.80 10.07
C GLN A 164 10.08 -10.38 9.72
N ALA A 165 8.82 -10.23 9.32
CA ALA A 165 8.28 -8.96 8.85
C ALA A 165 7.92 -7.97 9.98
N GLY A 166 8.09 -8.32 11.26
CA GLY A 166 7.63 -7.51 12.40
C GLY A 166 6.12 -7.20 12.38
N SER A 167 5.38 -7.81 11.44
CA SER A 167 4.01 -7.47 11.03
C SER A 167 2.96 -8.32 11.77
N GLY A 168 3.40 -9.11 12.76
CA GLY A 168 2.50 -9.92 13.57
C GLY A 168 1.51 -9.04 14.34
N ASN A 169 0.25 -9.12 13.95
CA ASN A 169 -0.90 -8.38 14.47
C ASN A 169 -0.86 -8.12 15.97
N ARG A 170 -0.65 -6.85 16.35
CA ARG A 170 -0.84 -6.37 17.73
C ARG A 170 -2.26 -5.89 18.01
N GLU A 171 -3.10 -5.78 16.98
CA GLU A 171 -4.47 -5.30 17.09
C GLU A 171 -5.45 -6.34 16.56
N ALA A 172 -6.36 -6.78 17.43
CA ALA A 172 -7.45 -7.70 17.12
C ALA A 172 -8.67 -7.32 17.99
N VAL A 173 -9.87 -7.70 17.54
CA VAL A 173 -11.13 -7.41 18.25
C VAL A 173 -11.93 -8.67 18.50
N ILE A 174 -12.72 -8.64 19.57
CA ILE A 174 -13.59 -9.76 19.93
C ILE A 174 -15.00 -9.46 19.44
N TYR A 175 -15.60 -10.42 18.75
CA TYR A 175 -17.02 -10.41 18.40
C TYR A 175 -17.58 -11.83 18.45
N GLU A 176 -18.72 -12.02 19.13
CA GLU A 176 -19.40 -13.32 19.26
C GLU A 176 -18.47 -14.51 19.66
N ASN A 177 -17.64 -14.32 20.69
CA ASN A 177 -16.67 -15.32 21.17
C ASN A 177 -15.61 -15.74 20.14
N ARG A 178 -15.25 -14.84 19.24
CA ARG A 178 -14.16 -15.04 18.28
C ARG A 178 -13.25 -13.83 18.27
N LEU A 179 -11.96 -14.08 18.11
CA LEU A 179 -10.95 -13.05 17.89
C LEU A 179 -10.80 -12.84 16.38
N TYR A 180 -10.93 -11.59 15.95
CA TYR A 180 -10.83 -11.16 14.55
C TYR A 180 -9.56 -10.33 14.34
N GLY A 181 -8.83 -10.64 13.27
CA GLY A 181 -7.63 -9.92 12.89
C GLY A 181 -7.49 -9.82 11.38
N ALA A 182 -6.59 -8.95 10.92
CA ALA A 182 -6.26 -8.83 9.50
C ALA A 182 -4.75 -8.71 9.33
N ILE A 183 -4.21 -9.26 8.25
CA ILE A 183 -2.80 -9.12 7.89
C ILE A 183 -2.69 -8.78 6.41
N SER A 184 -1.74 -7.92 6.07
CA SER A 184 -1.42 -7.58 4.68
C SER A 184 -0.05 -8.15 4.33
N THR A 185 0.06 -8.81 3.19
CA THR A 185 1.30 -9.44 2.73
C THR A 185 1.64 -8.99 1.31
N PRO A 186 2.89 -9.19 0.85
CA PRO A 186 3.20 -9.07 -0.57
C PRO A 186 2.23 -9.90 -1.43
N PRO A 187 1.96 -9.45 -2.66
CA PRO A 187 1.07 -10.12 -3.59
C PRO A 187 1.74 -11.34 -4.23
N VAL A 188 0.91 -12.25 -4.77
CA VAL A 188 1.40 -13.37 -5.59
C VAL A 188 0.99 -13.14 -7.05
N GLY A 189 1.92 -13.38 -7.97
CA GLY A 189 1.69 -13.21 -9.41
C GLY A 189 1.50 -14.54 -10.14
N ASP A 190 1.55 -14.45 -11.47
CA ASP A 190 1.80 -15.58 -12.37
C ASP A 190 3.21 -15.42 -12.97
N PRO A 191 4.13 -16.40 -12.86
CA PRO A 191 4.05 -17.66 -12.11
C PRO A 191 3.80 -17.44 -10.61
N TRP A 192 3.23 -18.45 -9.93
CA TRP A 192 2.81 -18.41 -8.51
C TRP A 192 3.96 -18.17 -7.53
N ASP A 193 4.43 -16.92 -7.50
CA ASP A 193 5.57 -16.46 -6.74
C ASP A 193 5.28 -15.12 -6.05
N LEU A 194 5.94 -14.91 -4.92
CA LEU A 194 5.85 -13.66 -4.18
C LEU A 194 6.51 -12.57 -5.02
N SER A 195 5.71 -11.56 -5.37
CA SER A 195 6.23 -10.36 -6.03
C SER A 195 6.74 -9.40 -4.97
N ASP A 196 7.83 -8.71 -5.26
CA ASP A 196 8.25 -7.57 -4.45
C ASP A 196 7.19 -6.46 -4.57
N PHE A 197 7.08 -5.60 -3.55
CA PHE A 197 6.12 -4.49 -3.51
C PHE A 197 6.28 -3.50 -4.68
N GLU A 198 7.44 -3.54 -5.34
CA GLU A 198 7.80 -2.68 -6.46
C GLU A 198 7.48 -3.28 -7.83
N THR A 199 7.26 -4.60 -7.92
CA THR A 199 6.99 -5.26 -9.21
C THR A 199 5.52 -5.22 -9.53
N LYS A 200 5.17 -4.87 -10.79
CA LYS A 200 3.79 -5.01 -11.27
C LYS A 200 3.40 -6.49 -11.21
N VAL A 201 2.34 -6.79 -10.48
CA VAL A 201 1.79 -8.15 -10.38
C VAL A 201 0.90 -8.45 -11.56
N GLU A 202 1.12 -9.61 -12.18
CA GLU A 202 0.26 -10.13 -13.24
C GLU A 202 -1.11 -10.54 -12.70
N GLU A 203 -2.13 -10.53 -13.56
CA GLU A 203 -3.47 -10.98 -13.16
C GLU A 203 -3.44 -12.42 -12.64
N VAL A 204 -4.18 -12.66 -11.56
CA VAL A 204 -4.26 -13.98 -10.94
C VAL A 204 -5.72 -14.38 -10.78
N ASN A 205 -6.02 -15.63 -11.08
CA ASN A 205 -7.32 -16.22 -10.77
C ASN A 205 -7.11 -17.70 -10.47
N ARG A 206 -6.78 -17.99 -9.21
CA ARG A 206 -6.42 -19.35 -8.78
C ARG A 206 -7.04 -19.66 -7.44
N THR A 207 -7.49 -20.91 -7.28
CA THR A 207 -7.88 -21.43 -5.98
C THR A 207 -6.79 -22.37 -5.48
N VAL A 208 -6.20 -22.07 -4.33
CA VAL A 208 -5.15 -22.91 -3.73
C VAL A 208 -5.51 -23.32 -2.31
N PRO A 209 -5.12 -24.53 -1.87
CA PRO A 209 -5.13 -24.90 -0.46
C PRO A 209 -4.24 -23.98 0.38
N THR A 210 -4.85 -23.32 1.36
CA THR A 210 -4.19 -22.38 2.27
C THR A 210 -4.37 -22.79 3.72
N SER A 211 -3.29 -22.85 4.49
CA SER A 211 -3.29 -23.05 5.95
C SER A 211 -2.68 -21.86 6.69
N LEU A 212 -3.09 -21.68 7.94
CA LEU A 212 -2.60 -20.64 8.85
C LEU A 212 -1.85 -21.30 10.00
N THR A 213 -0.70 -20.74 10.38
CA THR A 213 0.04 -21.19 11.58
C THR A 213 -0.04 -20.12 12.65
N PHE A 214 -0.64 -20.47 13.79
CA PHE A 214 -0.76 -19.60 14.95
C PHE A 214 0.20 -20.03 16.05
N GLN A 215 0.89 -19.07 16.68
CA GLN A 215 1.56 -19.30 17.95
C GLN A 215 0.61 -19.00 19.09
N ILE A 216 0.32 -20.02 19.90
CA ILE A 216 -0.58 -19.93 21.05
C ILE A 216 0.16 -20.49 22.25
N ASN A 217 0.36 -19.68 23.30
CA ASN A 217 1.11 -20.06 24.49
C ASN A 217 2.55 -20.57 24.20
N GLY A 218 3.20 -20.02 23.17
CA GLY A 218 4.57 -20.37 22.78
C GLY A 218 4.70 -21.61 21.90
N GLU A 219 3.59 -22.28 21.59
CA GLU A 219 3.55 -23.43 20.68
C GLU A 219 2.86 -23.08 19.36
N ASP A 220 3.32 -23.66 18.26
CA ASP A 220 2.78 -23.42 16.92
C ASP A 220 1.70 -24.44 16.57
N TYR A 221 0.56 -23.94 16.09
CA TYR A 221 -0.60 -24.73 15.68
C TYR A 221 -0.99 -24.37 14.25
N GLU A 222 -0.85 -25.32 13.33
CA GLU A 222 -1.23 -25.17 11.92
C GLU A 222 -2.66 -25.67 11.69
N THR A 223 -3.47 -24.87 11.01
CA THR A 223 -4.83 -25.27 10.62
C THR A 223 -4.80 -26.29 9.49
N GLU A 224 -5.86 -27.10 9.35
CA GLU A 224 -6.10 -27.82 8.10
C GLU A 224 -6.14 -26.83 6.91
N ALA A 225 -5.61 -27.25 5.76
CA ALA A 225 -5.60 -26.42 4.56
C ALA A 225 -7.01 -26.34 3.95
N VAL A 226 -7.45 -25.13 3.62
CA VAL A 226 -8.76 -24.86 3.01
C VAL A 226 -8.59 -24.21 1.64
N PRO A 227 -9.47 -24.49 0.66
CA PRO A 227 -9.39 -23.84 -0.64
C PRO A 227 -9.71 -22.35 -0.50
N VAL A 228 -8.78 -21.50 -0.93
CA VAL A 228 -8.92 -20.04 -0.96
C VAL A 228 -8.74 -19.56 -2.39
N SER A 229 -9.67 -18.72 -2.86
CA SER A 229 -9.62 -18.14 -4.20
C SER A 229 -8.90 -16.78 -4.14
N TYR A 230 -7.80 -16.69 -4.87
CA TYR A 230 -7.00 -15.49 -5.05
C TYR A 230 -7.29 -14.95 -6.45
N VAL A 231 -7.89 -13.76 -6.49
CA VAL A 231 -8.34 -13.13 -7.72
C VAL A 231 -7.85 -11.68 -7.74
N TYR A 232 -7.02 -11.35 -8.73
CA TYR A 232 -6.65 -9.99 -9.09
C TYR A 232 -6.82 -9.84 -10.60
N ASN A 233 -7.60 -8.84 -10.99
CA ASN A 233 -7.79 -8.43 -12.38
C ASN A 233 -7.60 -6.92 -12.45
N GLU A 234 -6.76 -6.46 -13.37
CA GLU A 234 -6.31 -5.07 -13.44
C GLU A 234 -7.46 -4.13 -13.85
N GLU A 235 -8.27 -4.57 -14.80
CA GLU A 235 -9.44 -3.82 -15.31
C GLU A 235 -10.51 -3.68 -14.24
N ALA A 236 -10.88 -4.77 -13.56
CA ALA A 236 -11.88 -4.77 -12.50
C ALA A 236 -11.46 -3.94 -11.28
N ASN A 237 -10.15 -3.83 -11.01
CA ASN A 237 -9.66 -2.98 -9.91
C ASN A 237 -9.77 -1.49 -10.27
N THR A 238 -9.84 -1.14 -11.56
CA THR A 238 -10.03 0.24 -12.03
C THR A 238 -11.51 0.60 -11.98
N LEU A 239 -11.92 1.26 -10.90
CA LEU A 239 -13.33 1.52 -10.60
C LEU A 239 -13.90 2.68 -11.40
N LYS A 240 -13.10 3.71 -11.64
CA LYS A 240 -13.51 4.88 -12.42
C LYS A 240 -12.31 5.57 -13.03
N THR A 241 -12.45 6.00 -14.28
CA THR A 241 -11.46 6.82 -14.97
C THR A 241 -12.00 8.23 -15.19
N PHE A 242 -11.16 9.22 -14.92
CA PHE A 242 -11.38 10.62 -15.22
C PHE A 242 -10.32 11.11 -16.20
N THR A 243 -10.72 11.98 -17.12
CA THR A 243 -9.83 12.57 -18.12
C THR A 243 -10.16 14.03 -18.34
N THR A 244 -9.23 14.79 -18.91
CA THR A 244 -9.47 16.17 -19.35
C THR A 244 -8.78 16.41 -20.68
N THR A 245 -9.27 17.42 -21.41
CA THR A 245 -8.58 17.96 -22.60
C THR A 245 -7.90 19.28 -22.30
N GLU A 246 -7.96 19.75 -21.05
CA GLU A 246 -7.32 20.97 -20.62
C GLU A 246 -5.80 20.80 -20.56
N THR A 247 -5.11 21.87 -20.94
CA THR A 247 -3.65 21.95 -20.96
C THR A 247 -3.23 23.29 -20.38
N TYR A 248 -2.22 23.29 -19.53
CA TYR A 248 -1.52 24.50 -19.12
C TYR A 248 -0.29 24.69 -20.02
N GLU A 249 -0.12 25.89 -20.57
CA GLU A 249 1.03 26.25 -21.39
C GLU A 249 1.46 27.69 -21.10
N LYS A 250 2.60 27.87 -20.44
CA LYS A 250 3.14 29.20 -20.12
C LYS A 250 4.64 29.16 -19.88
N GLY A 251 5.37 30.05 -20.57
CA GLY A 251 6.81 30.25 -20.34
C GLY A 251 7.61 28.96 -20.49
N GLY A 252 7.43 28.27 -21.62
CA GLY A 252 8.14 27.04 -21.96
C GLY A 252 7.63 25.77 -21.28
N LEU A 253 6.76 25.89 -20.27
CA LEU A 253 6.23 24.77 -19.49
C LEU A 253 4.86 24.34 -20.03
N VAL A 254 4.72 23.05 -20.31
CA VAL A 254 3.49 22.38 -20.71
C VAL A 254 3.11 21.35 -19.65
N ILE A 255 1.88 21.42 -19.14
CA ILE A 255 1.32 20.43 -18.22
C ILE A 255 -0.02 19.95 -18.76
N LYS A 256 -0.13 18.64 -18.97
CA LYS A 256 -1.34 18.01 -19.52
C LYS A 256 -1.68 16.76 -18.72
N PRO A 257 -2.68 16.81 -17.83
CA PRO A 257 -3.23 15.61 -17.20
C PRO A 257 -3.86 14.73 -18.27
N GLU A 258 -3.45 13.47 -18.32
CA GLU A 258 -3.94 12.55 -19.34
C GLU A 258 -5.10 11.71 -18.78
N GLU A 259 -4.88 11.13 -17.61
CA GLU A 259 -5.81 10.18 -17.00
C GLU A 259 -5.65 10.15 -15.48
N VAL A 260 -6.77 10.07 -14.77
CA VAL A 260 -6.81 9.77 -13.34
C VAL A 260 -7.72 8.56 -13.14
N GLN A 261 -7.16 7.48 -12.60
CA GLN A 261 -7.85 6.23 -12.31
C GLN A 261 -8.07 6.10 -10.81
N ILE A 262 -9.34 6.06 -10.41
CA ILE A 262 -9.75 5.63 -9.08
C ILE A 262 -9.75 4.10 -9.07
N ARG A 263 -8.87 3.50 -8.26
CA ARG A 263 -8.78 2.05 -8.11
C ARG A 263 -9.00 1.67 -6.65
N ALA A 264 -9.40 0.43 -6.42
CA ALA A 264 -9.74 -0.02 -5.07
C ALA A 264 -8.51 0.00 -4.15
N SER A 265 -7.33 -0.40 -4.65
CA SER A 265 -6.10 -0.52 -3.85
C SER A 265 -5.19 0.70 -3.81
N TYR A 266 -5.32 1.61 -4.78
CA TYR A 266 -4.65 2.93 -4.80
C TYR A 266 -5.17 3.75 -5.98
N GLY A 267 -4.97 5.06 -5.96
CA GLY A 267 -5.24 5.92 -7.10
C GLY A 267 -4.03 6.09 -8.02
N LYS A 268 -4.25 6.14 -9.33
CA LYS A 268 -3.20 6.37 -10.33
C LYS A 268 -3.51 7.61 -11.16
N MET A 269 -2.49 8.38 -11.52
CA MET A 269 -2.58 9.53 -12.41
C MET A 269 -1.47 9.46 -13.45
N ASN A 270 -1.79 9.65 -14.72
CA ASN A 270 -0.81 9.90 -15.78
C ASN A 270 -0.86 11.38 -16.15
N ILE A 271 0.30 12.04 -16.17
CA ILE A 271 0.44 13.45 -16.51
C ILE A 271 1.65 13.66 -17.41
N HIS A 272 1.47 14.43 -18.48
CA HIS A 272 2.56 14.87 -19.33
C HIS A 272 3.07 16.23 -18.86
N ILE A 273 4.39 16.34 -18.63
CA ILE A 273 5.06 17.57 -18.17
C ILE A 273 6.32 17.78 -18.99
N GLU A 274 6.33 18.84 -19.80
CA GLU A 274 7.46 19.20 -20.66
C GLU A 274 7.90 20.63 -20.34
N ASP A 275 9.21 20.85 -20.23
CA ASP A 275 9.83 22.16 -20.08
C ASP A 275 10.79 22.40 -21.26
N GLU A 276 10.81 23.62 -21.80
CA GLU A 276 11.62 23.98 -22.98
C GLU A 276 13.14 23.76 -22.83
N HIS A 277 13.62 23.62 -21.60
CA HIS A 277 15.02 23.36 -21.27
C HIS A 277 15.25 21.95 -20.72
N ASP A 278 14.25 21.07 -20.78
CA ASP A 278 14.27 19.73 -20.18
C ASP A 278 14.64 19.78 -18.68
N ALA A 279 14.18 20.83 -17.99
CA ALA A 279 14.58 21.15 -16.64
C ALA A 279 13.70 20.50 -15.56
N PHE A 280 12.68 19.72 -15.92
CA PHE A 280 11.75 19.18 -14.94
C PHE A 280 12.45 18.23 -13.94
N ASN A 281 12.28 18.50 -12.64
CA ASN A 281 12.88 17.71 -11.55
C ASN A 281 12.07 16.45 -11.21
N HIS A 282 11.16 16.01 -12.07
CA HIS A 282 10.30 14.83 -11.86
C HIS A 282 9.39 14.90 -10.61
N THR A 283 9.20 16.09 -10.04
CA THR A 283 8.44 16.33 -8.81
C THR A 283 7.58 17.58 -8.96
N MET A 284 6.41 17.59 -8.31
CA MET A 284 5.48 18.72 -8.33
C MET A 284 4.59 18.71 -7.08
N GLN A 285 4.08 19.87 -6.68
CA GLN A 285 3.00 19.94 -5.70
C GLN A 285 1.63 19.92 -6.37
N ALA A 286 0.89 18.85 -6.14
CA ALA A 286 -0.46 18.72 -6.64
C ALA A 286 -1.36 17.90 -5.73
N TYR A 287 -2.65 18.18 -5.82
CA TYR A 287 -3.68 17.40 -5.15
C TYR A 287 -4.93 17.28 -6.02
N LEU A 288 -5.65 16.18 -5.85
CA LEU A 288 -6.99 16.03 -6.35
C LEU A 288 -7.97 16.67 -5.36
N LYS A 289 -8.95 17.39 -5.88
CA LYS A 289 -10.01 18.02 -5.12
C LYS A 289 -11.33 17.35 -5.46
N LYS A 290 -12.00 16.79 -4.45
CA LYS A 290 -13.36 16.24 -4.59
C LYS A 290 -14.41 17.36 -4.56
N ASP A 291 -15.62 17.04 -5.00
CA ASP A 291 -16.83 17.85 -4.86
C ASP A 291 -17.11 18.27 -3.40
N THR A 292 -16.79 17.40 -2.44
CA THR A 292 -16.89 17.69 -0.99
C THR A 292 -15.89 18.76 -0.51
N GLY A 293 -14.91 19.13 -1.34
CA GLY A 293 -13.82 20.04 -1.01
C GLY A 293 -12.60 19.37 -0.34
N GLU A 294 -12.66 18.06 -0.11
CA GLU A 294 -11.54 17.27 0.39
C GLU A 294 -10.36 17.30 -0.61
N ARG A 295 -9.14 17.43 -0.07
CA ARG A 295 -7.90 17.44 -0.83
C ARG A 295 -7.16 16.12 -0.64
N ILE A 296 -6.80 15.49 -1.75
CA ILE A 296 -6.08 14.22 -1.78
C ILE A 296 -4.70 14.49 -2.41
N PRO A 297 -3.61 14.44 -1.65
CA PRO A 297 -2.28 14.69 -2.19
C PRO A 297 -1.92 13.65 -3.25
N VAL A 298 -1.26 14.09 -4.31
CA VAL A 298 -0.75 13.22 -5.37
C VAL A 298 0.77 13.24 -5.33
N PHE A 299 1.38 12.06 -5.27
CA PHE A 299 2.82 11.90 -5.32
C PHE A 299 3.23 11.46 -6.71
N LEU A 300 3.96 12.30 -7.44
CA LEU A 300 4.64 11.89 -8.68
C LEU A 300 5.85 11.04 -8.32
N GLY A 301 5.97 9.84 -8.91
CA GLY A 301 7.01 8.91 -8.47
C GLY A 301 7.62 8.02 -9.54
N TYR A 302 7.05 7.94 -10.75
CA TYR A 302 7.54 7.02 -11.76
C TYR A 302 7.46 7.63 -13.16
N ASP A 303 8.59 7.73 -13.85
CA ASP A 303 8.57 7.86 -15.31
C ASP A 303 8.31 6.46 -15.89
N GLN A 304 7.08 6.21 -16.34
CA GLN A 304 6.71 4.90 -16.89
C GLN A 304 7.14 4.72 -18.35
N LYS A 305 7.59 5.79 -19.01
CA LYS A 305 7.91 5.75 -20.44
C LYS A 305 9.14 6.60 -20.71
N GLU A 306 10.30 5.95 -20.61
CA GLU A 306 11.55 6.50 -21.11
C GLU A 306 11.29 7.18 -22.48
N ASN A 307 11.44 8.51 -22.51
CA ASN A 307 11.33 9.40 -23.67
C ASN A 307 9.94 9.95 -24.06
N GLU A 308 8.91 9.96 -23.18
CA GLU A 308 7.60 10.59 -23.50
C GLU A 308 7.16 11.74 -22.56
N HIS A 309 8.05 12.25 -21.69
CA HIS A 309 7.73 13.33 -20.72
C HIS A 309 6.44 13.03 -19.92
N THR A 310 6.14 11.76 -19.69
CA THR A 310 4.89 11.28 -19.11
C THR A 310 5.17 10.59 -17.79
N TYR A 311 4.62 11.14 -16.73
CA TYR A 311 4.86 10.75 -15.35
C TYR A 311 3.62 10.10 -14.76
N GLU A 312 3.84 9.02 -14.00
CA GLU A 312 2.83 8.39 -13.18
C GLU A 312 2.90 8.95 -11.75
N GLY A 313 1.79 9.54 -11.33
CA GLY A 313 1.49 9.87 -9.95
C GLY A 313 0.60 8.84 -9.28
N ARG A 314 0.70 8.76 -7.95
CA ARG A 314 -0.13 7.88 -7.12
C ARG A 314 -0.72 8.63 -5.94
N PHE A 315 -1.88 8.18 -5.51
CA PHE A 315 -2.57 8.69 -4.32
C PHE A 315 -3.24 7.55 -3.56
N GLN A 316 -3.62 7.81 -2.32
CA GLN A 316 -4.25 6.81 -1.46
C GLN A 316 -5.63 6.37 -2.01
N PRO A 317 -6.09 5.15 -1.71
CA PRO A 317 -7.45 4.71 -2.01
C PRO A 317 -8.48 5.69 -1.46
N LEU A 318 -9.54 5.92 -2.23
CA LEU A 318 -10.68 6.72 -1.77
C LEU A 318 -11.67 5.83 -1.02
N GLY A 319 -12.37 6.37 -0.03
CA GLY A 319 -13.47 5.66 0.63
C GLY A 319 -14.72 5.53 -0.25
N GLU A 320 -14.86 6.43 -1.23
CA GLU A 320 -15.96 6.47 -2.18
C GLU A 320 -15.46 6.97 -3.54
N ILE A 321 -16.19 6.60 -4.60
CA ILE A 321 -15.91 7.09 -5.95
C ILE A 321 -16.57 8.47 -6.07
N PRO A 322 -15.81 9.55 -6.31
CA PRO A 322 -16.37 10.89 -6.44
C PRO A 322 -17.16 11.02 -7.75
N ASP A 323 -18.15 11.90 -7.78
CA ASP A 323 -18.85 12.26 -9.02
C ASP A 323 -18.06 13.29 -9.84
N GLU A 324 -17.43 14.24 -9.15
CA GLU A 324 -16.58 15.28 -9.74
C GLU A 324 -15.19 15.28 -9.09
N LEU A 325 -14.17 15.51 -9.91
CA LEU A 325 -12.79 15.52 -9.50
C LEU A 325 -12.05 16.60 -10.28
N SER A 326 -11.26 17.42 -9.60
CA SER A 326 -10.36 18.36 -10.26
C SER A 326 -8.93 18.12 -9.80
N LEU A 327 -7.96 18.26 -10.69
CA LEU A 327 -6.54 18.27 -10.32
C LEU A 327 -6.10 19.72 -10.13
N VAL A 328 -5.57 20.04 -8.95
CA VAL A 328 -4.94 21.32 -8.68
C VAL A 328 -3.43 21.12 -8.68
N VAL A 329 -2.72 21.87 -9.52
CA VAL A 329 -1.26 21.91 -9.55
C VAL A 329 -0.83 23.28 -9.04
N GLU A 330 -0.19 23.29 -7.88
CA GLU A 330 0.26 24.51 -7.20
C GLU A 330 1.60 24.96 -7.79
N ASP A 331 2.57 24.05 -7.85
CA ASP A 331 3.89 24.29 -8.42
C ASP A 331 4.46 23.06 -9.13
N VAL A 332 5.48 23.30 -9.96
CA VAL A 332 6.37 22.27 -10.50
C VAL A 332 7.80 22.55 -10.09
N HIS A 333 8.56 21.49 -9.84
CA HIS A 333 9.97 21.61 -9.48
C HIS A 333 10.85 21.51 -10.71
N LEU A 334 11.73 22.49 -10.89
CA LEU A 334 12.67 22.58 -11.99
C LEU A 334 14.11 22.60 -11.45
N LYS A 335 15.01 21.91 -12.14
CA LYS A 335 16.44 21.89 -11.91
C LYS A 335 17.09 23.08 -12.61
N GLU A 336 18.17 23.59 -12.02
CA GLU A 336 19.04 24.57 -12.68
C GLU A 336 20.52 24.15 -12.58
N ASP A 337 21.31 24.49 -13.60
CA ASP A 337 22.77 24.29 -13.61
C ASP A 337 23.46 25.37 -12.77
N ALA A 338 23.05 25.46 -11.50
CA ALA A 338 23.62 26.32 -10.49
C ALA A 338 23.83 25.52 -9.20
N SER A 339 24.88 25.87 -8.47
CA SER A 339 25.28 25.23 -7.22
C SER A 339 25.47 26.25 -6.12
N TYR A 340 25.35 25.80 -4.87
CA TYR A 340 25.75 26.58 -3.70
C TYR A 340 26.59 25.74 -2.77
N SER A 341 27.45 26.41 -2.00
CA SER A 341 28.28 25.76 -0.99
C SER A 341 28.31 26.55 0.31
N PHE A 342 28.52 25.83 1.40
CA PHE A 342 28.66 26.38 2.74
C PHE A 342 29.65 25.54 3.55
N THR A 343 30.14 26.09 4.65
CA THR A 343 31.11 25.43 5.53
C THR A 343 30.48 25.11 6.88
N VAL A 344 30.79 23.93 7.41
CA VAL A 344 30.36 23.48 8.74
C VAL A 344 31.60 23.25 9.61
N ASP A 345 31.63 23.85 10.79
CA ASP A 345 32.64 23.58 11.82
C ASP A 345 32.26 22.30 12.57
N ILE A 346 33.13 21.30 12.50
CA ILE A 346 32.93 19.98 13.14
C ILE A 346 33.89 19.72 14.30
N ASP A 347 34.80 20.66 14.63
CA ASP A 347 35.76 20.51 15.74
C ASP A 347 35.07 20.31 17.10
N SER A 348 33.86 20.85 17.22
CA SER A 348 33.05 20.78 18.44
C SER A 348 32.06 19.62 18.48
N VAL A 349 32.05 18.74 17.47
CA VAL A 349 31.09 17.63 17.33
C VAL A 349 31.80 16.30 17.57
N ASP A 350 31.29 15.48 18.50
CA ASP A 350 31.80 14.12 18.68
C ASP A 350 31.20 13.19 17.61
N LEU A 351 32.02 12.83 16.62
CA LEU A 351 31.63 11.98 15.50
C LEU A 351 31.37 10.52 15.87
N ASN A 352 31.70 10.09 17.10
CA ASN A 352 31.51 8.71 17.57
C ASN A 352 30.33 8.56 18.53
N GLU A 353 29.78 9.66 19.04
CA GLU A 353 28.60 9.65 19.90
C GLU A 353 27.35 10.08 19.13
N SER A 354 26.19 9.65 19.62
CA SER A 354 24.92 10.15 19.10
C SER A 354 24.63 11.52 19.69
N THR A 355 24.81 12.57 18.90
CA THR A 355 24.61 13.96 19.32
C THR A 355 23.72 14.70 18.34
N SER A 356 22.95 15.67 18.82
CA SER A 356 22.19 16.58 17.96
C SER A 356 22.44 17.99 18.47
N LYS A 357 22.96 18.85 17.59
CA LYS A 357 23.30 20.23 17.88
C LYS A 357 22.50 21.14 16.96
N ARG A 358 21.61 21.94 17.54
CA ARG A 358 20.90 23.00 16.82
C ARG A 358 21.82 24.20 16.60
N ILE A 359 21.79 24.74 15.38
CA ILE A 359 22.61 25.86 14.92
C ILE A 359 21.69 27.02 14.53
N SER A 360 20.74 26.78 13.62
CA SER A 360 19.82 27.78 13.03
C SER A 360 20.55 29.01 12.48
N GLU A 361 21.54 28.79 11.62
CA GLU A 361 22.36 29.83 10.98
C GLU A 361 22.01 29.99 9.51
N LYS A 362 21.86 31.23 9.01
CA LYS A 362 21.67 31.49 7.58
C LYS A 362 22.98 31.22 6.84
N ILE A 363 22.98 30.20 5.99
CA ILE A 363 24.15 29.76 5.22
C ILE A 363 24.16 30.27 3.78
N GLY A 364 23.02 30.76 3.28
CA GLY A 364 22.92 31.23 1.91
C GLY A 364 21.58 31.89 1.58
N GLU A 365 21.48 32.36 0.35
CA GLU A 365 20.25 32.88 -0.23
C GLU A 365 20.29 32.69 -1.76
N ALA A 366 19.21 32.16 -2.33
CA ALA A 366 18.99 32.14 -3.77
C ALA A 366 17.50 32.24 -4.04
N ARG A 367 17.11 32.83 -5.19
CA ARG A 367 15.70 32.99 -5.59
C ARG A 367 14.82 33.57 -4.46
N GLN A 368 15.32 34.61 -3.79
CA GLN A 368 14.62 35.25 -2.65
C GLN A 368 14.19 34.23 -1.58
N THR A 369 15.02 33.22 -1.37
CA THR A 369 14.81 32.15 -0.41
C THR A 369 16.06 32.04 0.43
N ASP A 370 15.91 32.24 1.73
CA ASP A 370 16.98 32.10 2.71
C ASP A 370 17.20 30.61 3.01
N ILE A 371 18.47 30.20 3.04
CA ILE A 371 18.86 28.83 3.36
C ILE A 371 19.46 28.84 4.76
N TYR A 372 18.94 28.00 5.65
CA TYR A 372 19.43 27.85 7.01
C TYR A 372 20.00 26.46 7.24
N LEU A 373 21.10 26.37 7.99
CA LEU A 373 21.54 25.14 8.65
C LEU A 373 20.90 25.09 10.03
N ASP A 374 19.91 24.23 10.21
CA ASP A 374 19.15 24.12 11.44
C ASP A 374 19.82 23.23 12.46
N SER A 375 20.34 22.09 12.03
CA SER A 375 20.97 21.13 12.94
C SER A 375 22.10 20.33 12.28
N VAL A 376 23.02 19.89 13.13
CA VAL A 376 24.03 18.87 12.83
C VAL A 376 23.80 17.72 13.80
N GLU A 377 23.58 16.53 13.25
CA GLU A 377 23.34 15.32 14.02
C GLU A 377 24.40 14.27 13.71
N THR A 378 24.84 13.55 14.72
CA THR A 378 25.72 12.40 14.59
C THR A 378 25.07 11.19 15.23
N THR A 379 25.42 10.01 14.74
CA THR A 379 24.94 8.73 15.25
C THR A 379 26.11 7.82 15.60
N SER A 380 25.90 6.89 16.53
CA SER A 380 26.96 6.00 17.04
C SER A 380 27.53 5.03 15.98
N ASP A 381 26.85 4.86 14.86
CA ASP A 381 27.32 4.11 13.70
C ASP A 381 28.16 4.96 12.72
N GLN A 382 28.68 6.11 13.20
CA GLN A 382 29.58 7.00 12.45
C GLN A 382 28.94 7.60 11.20
N ARG A 383 27.70 8.08 11.34
CA ARG A 383 27.05 8.95 10.33
C ARG A 383 26.86 10.34 10.89
N MET A 384 26.84 11.31 9.98
CA MET A 384 26.46 12.69 10.23
C MET A 384 25.31 13.07 9.30
N SER A 385 24.37 13.85 9.82
CA SER A 385 23.25 14.43 9.08
C SER A 385 23.20 15.93 9.30
N LEU A 386 22.99 16.70 8.24
CA LEU A 386 22.80 18.15 8.27
C LEU A 386 21.36 18.44 7.88
N GLU A 387 20.62 19.14 8.72
CA GLU A 387 19.25 19.57 8.45
C GLU A 387 19.25 21.00 7.92
N LEU A 388 18.66 21.20 6.74
CA LEU A 388 18.52 22.48 6.09
C LEU A 388 17.05 22.89 6.04
N SER A 389 16.76 24.18 6.21
CA SER A 389 15.46 24.76 5.87
C SER A 389 15.57 25.87 4.82
N TYR A 390 14.52 25.98 4.02
CA TYR A 390 14.37 26.92 2.92
C TYR A 390 13.21 27.86 3.24
N SER A 391 13.51 29.13 3.45
CA SER A 391 12.54 30.13 3.88
C SER A 391 12.35 31.20 2.80
N PRO A 392 11.29 31.14 1.99
CA PRO A 392 11.03 32.16 0.98
C PRO A 392 10.69 33.51 1.65
N HIS A 393 11.13 34.61 1.05
CA HIS A 393 10.86 35.96 1.56
C HIS A 393 9.37 36.31 1.48
N ASP A 394 8.68 35.79 0.46
CA ASP A 394 7.24 35.80 0.32
C ASP A 394 6.74 34.38 0.02
N TYR A 395 5.77 33.90 0.79
CA TYR A 395 5.18 32.57 0.58
C TYR A 395 4.52 32.43 -0.81
N HIS A 396 4.06 33.55 -1.40
CA HIS A 396 3.39 33.59 -2.70
C HIS A 396 4.31 34.06 -3.84
N GLN A 397 5.62 34.05 -3.65
CA GLN A 397 6.52 34.37 -4.75
C GLN A 397 6.45 33.29 -5.84
N SER A 398 6.51 33.72 -7.11
CA SER A 398 6.32 32.83 -8.25
C SER A 398 7.43 31.79 -8.43
N GLU A 399 8.60 32.04 -7.86
CA GLU A 399 9.74 31.12 -7.89
C GLU A 399 10.44 31.11 -6.53
N LYS A 400 10.66 29.93 -5.96
CA LYS A 400 11.32 29.75 -4.65
C LYS A 400 12.30 28.57 -4.72
N LEU A 401 13.45 28.69 -4.03
CA LEU A 401 14.37 27.56 -3.90
C LEU A 401 13.72 26.50 -3.00
N VAL A 402 13.89 25.22 -3.34
CA VAL A 402 13.35 24.11 -2.56
C VAL A 402 14.42 23.07 -2.25
N GLY A 403 14.17 22.28 -1.20
CA GLY A 403 15.02 21.16 -0.80
C GLY A 403 14.74 19.84 -1.54
N GLU A 404 13.83 19.85 -2.51
CA GLU A 404 13.34 18.65 -3.19
C GLU A 404 14.45 17.97 -4.00
N SER A 405 14.58 16.65 -3.85
CA SER A 405 15.43 15.84 -4.71
C SER A 405 14.67 14.66 -5.28
N PHE A 406 14.83 14.45 -6.58
CA PHE A 406 14.34 13.24 -7.21
C PHE A 406 15.41 12.16 -7.15
N HIS A 407 15.13 11.13 -6.34
CA HIS A 407 15.80 9.85 -6.45
C HIS A 407 14.94 8.97 -7.33
N PRO A 408 15.37 8.62 -8.56
CA PRO A 408 14.69 7.58 -9.30
C PRO A 408 14.67 6.32 -8.42
N LEU A 409 13.48 5.83 -8.09
CA LEU A 409 13.37 4.46 -7.59
C LEU A 409 14.02 3.57 -8.65
N PRO A 410 14.83 2.58 -8.26
CA PRO A 410 15.46 1.69 -9.22
C PRO A 410 14.36 1.06 -10.07
N ALA A 411 14.21 1.56 -11.30
CA ALA A 411 13.24 1.01 -12.22
C ALA A 411 13.62 -0.45 -12.40
N SER A 412 12.71 -1.35 -12.00
CA SER A 412 12.91 -2.79 -12.11
C SER A 412 13.23 -3.14 -13.56
N GLY A 413 14.50 -3.34 -13.90
CA GLY A 413 14.85 -3.98 -15.16
C GLY A 413 16.18 -3.64 -15.82
N LYS A 414 16.74 -2.44 -15.69
CA LYS A 414 18.01 -2.12 -16.40
C LYS A 414 18.84 -1.15 -15.60
N GLY A 415 20.09 -1.52 -15.35
CA GLY A 415 21.06 -0.72 -14.62
C GLY A 415 21.08 0.71 -15.13
N GLN A 416 20.47 1.60 -14.36
CA GLN A 416 20.67 3.02 -14.52
C GLN A 416 22.06 3.34 -13.98
N GLU A 417 22.78 4.21 -14.67
CA GLU A 417 23.96 4.84 -14.10
C GLU A 417 23.54 5.48 -12.78
N GLU A 418 24.33 5.28 -11.71
CA GLU A 418 24.08 5.97 -10.44
C GLU A 418 23.93 7.46 -10.74
N PRO A 419 22.80 8.09 -10.35
CA PRO A 419 22.59 9.49 -10.63
C PRO A 419 23.77 10.28 -10.05
N PRO A 420 24.29 11.31 -10.75
CA PRO A 420 25.37 12.12 -10.23
C PRO A 420 24.96 12.66 -8.86
N SER A 421 25.85 12.53 -7.88
CA SER A 421 25.55 12.89 -6.50
C SER A 421 25.11 14.36 -6.41
N PHE A 422 23.91 14.59 -5.88
CA PHE A 422 23.35 15.93 -5.68
C PHE A 422 24.20 16.79 -4.74
N VAL A 423 25.00 16.16 -3.86
CA VAL A 423 25.77 16.84 -2.83
C VAL A 423 27.17 16.24 -2.71
N SER A 424 28.19 17.09 -2.71
CA SER A 424 29.55 16.70 -2.35
C SER A 424 29.95 17.28 -1.00
N VAL A 425 30.67 16.49 -0.21
CA VAL A 425 31.21 16.90 1.09
C VAL A 425 32.72 16.71 1.07
N GLN A 426 33.47 17.77 1.36
CA GLN A 426 34.92 17.75 1.38
C GLN A 426 35.46 18.30 2.70
N GLY A 427 36.32 17.54 3.36
CA GLY A 427 37.08 18.01 4.52
C GLY A 427 38.18 18.99 4.12
N ASP A 428 38.60 19.83 5.06
CA ASP A 428 39.79 20.71 4.89
C ASP A 428 41.11 19.94 4.74
N ASP A 429 41.13 18.65 5.06
CA ASP A 429 42.20 17.70 4.75
C ASP A 429 42.22 17.25 3.27
N GLY A 430 41.24 17.70 2.48
CA GLY A 430 41.08 17.40 1.05
C GLY A 430 40.38 16.08 0.74
N ARG A 431 39.91 15.34 1.76
CA ARG A 431 39.17 14.09 1.55
C ARG A 431 37.71 14.37 1.22
N GLU A 432 37.17 13.60 0.28
CA GLU A 432 35.78 13.70 -0.15
C GLU A 432 34.96 12.51 0.36
N VAL A 433 33.68 12.78 0.58
CA VAL A 433 32.69 11.79 0.99
C VAL A 433 31.44 11.98 0.15
N GLN A 434 30.87 10.84 -0.28
CA GLN A 434 29.57 10.82 -0.91
C GLN A 434 28.49 11.04 0.14
N ALA A 435 27.53 11.91 -0.19
CA ALA A 435 26.40 12.21 0.68
C ALA A 435 25.08 11.88 -0.01
N ASP A 436 24.16 11.41 0.80
CA ASP A 436 22.75 11.26 0.48
C ASP A 436 22.07 12.62 0.70
N TYR A 437 21.18 13.02 -0.21
CA TYR A 437 20.42 14.27 -0.10
C TYR A 437 18.95 13.99 -0.32
N ALA A 438 18.12 14.16 0.71
CA ALA A 438 16.67 13.97 0.62
C ALA A 438 15.98 15.21 1.17
N GLY A 439 14.91 15.65 0.53
CA GLY A 439 14.17 16.80 1.03
C GLY A 439 12.81 16.96 0.41
N THR A 440 12.18 18.05 0.82
CA THR A 440 10.86 18.55 0.43
C THR A 440 10.99 20.05 0.16
N ASP A 441 9.91 20.72 -0.24
CA ASP A 441 9.89 22.18 -0.43
C ASP A 441 10.61 23.01 0.63
N GLY A 442 10.32 22.75 1.91
CA GLY A 442 10.77 23.60 3.01
C GLY A 442 12.02 23.09 3.73
N MET A 443 12.47 21.86 3.44
CA MET A 443 13.49 21.20 4.25
C MET A 443 14.28 20.19 3.44
N ALA A 444 15.57 20.06 3.72
CA ALA A 444 16.38 18.95 3.21
C ALA A 444 17.30 18.39 4.29
N THR A 445 17.77 17.17 4.07
CA THR A 445 18.74 16.48 4.90
C THR A 445 19.88 15.98 4.04
N ILE A 446 21.11 16.33 4.44
CA ILE A 446 22.34 15.81 3.86
C ILE A 446 22.92 14.79 4.82
N SER A 447 23.00 13.53 4.44
CA SER A 447 23.50 12.44 5.31
C SER A 447 24.74 11.79 4.71
N PHE A 448 25.76 11.53 5.52
CA PHE A 448 26.99 10.90 5.04
C PHE A 448 27.76 10.18 6.15
N PRO A 449 28.58 9.18 5.79
CA PRO A 449 29.42 8.51 6.77
C PRO A 449 30.64 9.37 7.14
N THR A 450 31.05 9.35 8.41
CA THR A 450 32.10 10.24 8.95
C THR A 450 33.51 9.64 8.92
N HIS A 451 33.66 8.34 8.64
CA HIS A 451 34.93 7.61 8.73
C HIS A 451 36.09 8.23 7.92
N ASN A 452 35.81 8.84 6.77
CA ASN A 452 36.84 9.44 5.91
C ASN A 452 37.23 10.87 6.33
N ILE A 453 36.42 11.54 7.15
CA ILE A 453 36.57 12.96 7.52
C ILE A 453 36.84 13.16 9.01
N GLN A 454 37.24 12.10 9.73
CA GLN A 454 37.50 12.18 11.18
C GLN A 454 38.66 13.09 11.56
N GLU A 455 39.57 13.37 10.62
CA GLU A 455 40.72 14.25 10.82
C GLU A 455 40.44 15.69 10.34
N ALA A 456 39.27 15.95 9.76
CA ALA A 456 38.88 17.27 9.31
C ALA A 456 38.34 18.12 10.46
N SER A 457 38.66 19.41 10.45
CA SER A 457 38.11 20.39 11.39
C SER A 457 36.90 21.11 10.82
N THR A 458 36.86 21.26 9.50
CA THR A 458 35.78 21.89 8.76
C THR A 458 35.37 21.06 7.55
N LEU A 459 34.08 21.09 7.24
CA LEU A 459 33.51 20.46 6.05
C LEU A 459 32.99 21.53 5.10
N THR A 460 33.39 21.48 3.85
CA THR A 460 32.74 22.22 2.76
C THR A 460 31.70 21.32 2.13
N VAL A 461 30.44 21.76 2.18
CA VAL A 461 29.29 21.06 1.62
C VAL A 461 28.85 21.82 0.37
N THR A 462 28.74 21.13 -0.76
CA THR A 462 28.30 21.72 -2.03
C THR A 462 27.08 20.99 -2.55
N VAL A 463 25.97 21.71 -2.73
CA VAL A 463 24.80 21.21 -3.44
C VAL A 463 25.00 21.53 -4.92
N ASN A 464 25.23 20.48 -5.71
CA ASN A 464 25.72 20.57 -7.08
C ASN A 464 24.66 21.04 -8.08
N GLN A 465 23.39 20.83 -7.76
CA GLN A 465 22.25 21.21 -8.59
C GLN A 465 21.15 21.78 -7.71
N MET A 466 20.82 23.05 -7.91
CA MET A 466 19.68 23.69 -7.27
C MET A 466 18.37 23.23 -7.91
N VAL A 467 17.34 23.15 -7.08
CA VAL A 467 15.96 22.90 -7.50
C VAL A 467 15.10 24.07 -7.02
N TYR A 468 14.22 24.56 -7.88
CA TYR A 468 13.28 25.61 -7.54
C TYR A 468 11.85 25.19 -7.91
N ALA A 469 10.90 25.61 -7.08
CA ALA A 469 9.49 25.52 -7.40
C ALA A 469 9.08 26.73 -8.24
N LYS A 470 8.39 26.48 -9.35
CA LYS A 470 7.78 27.49 -10.21
C LYS A 470 6.26 27.41 -10.04
N GLU A 471 5.66 28.51 -9.60
CA GLU A 471 4.21 28.63 -9.41
C GLU A 471 3.47 28.42 -10.73
N VAL A 472 2.48 27.53 -10.68
CA VAL A 472 1.57 27.24 -11.79
C VAL A 472 0.17 27.74 -11.44
N ASP A 473 -0.31 27.44 -10.21
CA ASP A 473 -1.64 27.73 -9.69
C ASP A 473 -2.75 27.50 -10.72
N THR A 474 -2.85 26.26 -11.21
CA THR A 474 -3.86 25.87 -12.20
C THR A 474 -4.74 24.75 -11.67
N THR A 475 -6.00 24.78 -12.07
CA THR A 475 -6.97 23.71 -11.79
C THR A 475 -7.46 23.14 -13.11
N PHE A 476 -7.43 21.81 -13.23
CA PHE A 476 -7.97 21.07 -14.36
C PHE A 476 -9.24 20.35 -13.92
N ASP A 477 -10.35 20.59 -14.60
CA ASP A 477 -11.58 19.86 -14.32
C ASP A 477 -11.56 18.51 -15.03
N LEU A 478 -11.64 17.42 -14.25
CA LEU A 478 -11.61 16.08 -14.78
C LEU A 478 -13.04 15.58 -14.99
N LYS A 479 -13.29 14.97 -16.15
CA LYS A 479 -14.58 14.42 -16.52
C LYS A 479 -14.56 12.90 -16.47
N PRO A 480 -15.58 12.27 -15.88
CA PRO A 480 -15.69 10.82 -15.86
C PRO A 480 -15.83 10.28 -17.28
N GLN A 481 -15.13 9.19 -17.59
CA GLN A 481 -15.36 8.40 -18.81
C GLN A 481 -16.56 7.47 -18.66
#